data_AF-A0A966XGQ0-F1
#
_entry.id   AF-A0A966XGQ0-F1
#
_cell.length_a   1.000
_cell.length_b   1.000
_cell.length_c   1.000
_cell.angle_alpha   90.00
_cell.angle_beta   90.00
_cell.angle_gamma   90.00
#
_symmetry.space_group_name_H-M   'P 1'
#
loop_
_entity.id
_entity.type
_entity.pdbx_description
1 polymer ?
#
loop_
_entity_poly.entity_id
_entity_poly.type
_entity_poly.pdbx_seq_one_letter_code
_entity_poly.pdbx_strand_id
1 'polypeptide(L)'
;GLEEVMDPKSLFSLTDLESGLEEWFAENALMKRSFRTVATISGLIERNMPGQRKSGRQATFSSDIIYDTLRKFEPDHLMMRITRDEAMSGLVDFSRIRQMLLQIGDRIEHRRLGRLSPLSAPLFLEAGRVPVEGQALERMVAEEAALLMREAGLEI
;
A
#
# COMPACT_ATOMS: atom_id res chain seq x y z
N GLY A 1 6.56 -5.25 -8.64
CA GLY A 1 6.71 -6.63 -8.14
C GLY A 1 6.07 -7.63 -9.07
N LEU A 2 6.41 -7.60 -10.37
CA LEU A 2 5.94 -8.57 -11.36
C LEU A 2 7.00 -9.63 -11.66
N GLU A 3 8.20 -9.45 -11.10
CA GLU A 3 9.32 -10.34 -11.29
C GLU A 3 9.49 -11.20 -10.05
N GLU A 4 9.90 -12.43 -10.30
CA GLU A 4 10.09 -13.42 -9.27
C GLU A 4 11.21 -13.01 -8.31
N VAL A 5 10.95 -13.05 -7.01
CA VAL A 5 11.95 -12.75 -5.98
C VAL A 5 12.77 -14.00 -5.70
N MET A 6 14.04 -13.98 -6.12
CA MET A 6 14.98 -15.09 -5.90
C MET A 6 15.59 -15.07 -4.50
N ASP A 7 15.99 -13.88 -4.04
CA ASP A 7 16.53 -13.65 -2.71
C ASP A 7 15.74 -12.53 -2.00
N PRO A 8 14.87 -12.88 -1.04
CA PRO A 8 14.08 -11.89 -0.33
C PRO A 8 14.84 -11.26 0.85
N LYS A 9 16.08 -11.68 1.16
CA LYS A 9 16.79 -11.19 2.35
C LYS A 9 16.95 -9.67 2.37
N SER A 10 17.28 -9.08 1.22
CA SER A 10 17.40 -7.62 1.08
C SER A 10 16.10 -6.87 1.41
N LEU A 11 14.94 -7.51 1.22
CA LEU A 11 13.63 -6.91 1.52
C LEU A 11 13.37 -6.76 3.03
N PHE A 12 14.14 -7.46 3.87
CA PHE A 12 14.02 -7.41 5.33
C PHE A 12 15.06 -6.51 5.99
N SER A 13 15.83 -5.76 5.21
CA SER A 13 16.76 -4.74 5.70
C SER A 13 16.01 -3.68 6.49
N LEU A 14 16.31 -3.52 7.78
CA LEU A 14 15.63 -2.56 8.63
C LEU A 14 15.85 -1.12 8.13
N THR A 15 17.06 -0.79 7.67
CA THR A 15 17.40 0.54 7.16
C THR A 15 16.64 0.85 5.88
N ASP A 16 16.55 -0.12 4.95
CA ASP A 16 15.82 0.06 3.70
C ASP A 16 14.31 0.11 3.95
N LEU A 17 13.82 -0.64 4.94
CA LEU A 17 12.43 -0.62 5.36
C LEU A 17 12.06 0.71 6.03
N GLU A 18 12.92 1.26 6.91
CA GLU A 18 12.73 2.59 7.53
C GLU A 18 12.73 3.70 6.45
N SER A 19 13.68 3.67 5.53
CA SER A 19 13.82 4.68 4.47
C SER A 19 12.69 4.58 3.44
N GLY A 20 12.38 3.37 2.99
CA GLY A 20 11.32 3.12 2.01
C GLY A 20 9.92 3.33 2.57
N LEU A 21 9.73 3.23 3.89
CA LEU A 21 8.43 3.48 4.52
C LEU A 21 8.02 4.96 4.41
N GLU A 22 8.95 5.90 4.56
CA GLU A 22 8.64 7.33 4.42
C GLU A 22 8.17 7.67 3.01
N GLU A 23 8.87 7.13 2.01
CA GLU A 23 8.54 7.30 0.60
C GLU A 23 7.22 6.60 0.25
N TRP A 24 7.01 5.39 0.79
CA TRP A 24 5.75 4.67 0.65
C TRP A 24 4.57 5.45 1.26
N PHE A 25 4.73 6.05 2.44
CA PHE A 25 3.68 6.88 3.01
C PHE A 25 3.31 8.04 2.10
N ALA A 26 4.29 8.69 1.47
CA ALA A 26 4.02 9.83 0.61
C ALA A 26 3.06 9.46 -0.53
N GLU A 27 3.17 8.27 -1.12
CA GLU A 27 2.40 7.90 -2.31
C GLU A 27 1.10 7.12 -2.03
N ASN A 28 0.83 6.72 -0.78
CA ASN A 28 -0.18 5.71 -0.53
C ASN A 28 -1.61 6.20 -0.22
N ALA A 29 -2.60 5.42 -0.65
CA ALA A 29 -3.99 5.49 -0.22
C ALA A 29 -4.16 5.40 1.31
N LEU A 30 -3.18 4.79 2.00
CA LEU A 30 -3.12 4.74 3.45
C LEU A 30 -3.08 6.14 4.10
N MET A 31 -2.24 7.05 3.61
CA MET A 31 -2.12 8.38 4.20
C MET A 31 -3.40 9.20 3.99
N LYS A 32 -4.05 9.09 2.83
CA LYS A 32 -5.36 9.71 2.60
C LYS A 32 -6.43 9.16 3.55
N ARG A 33 -6.40 7.85 3.83
CA ARG A 33 -7.29 7.23 4.81
C ARG A 33 -7.03 7.73 6.23
N SER A 34 -5.76 7.77 6.65
CA SER A 34 -5.36 8.27 7.97
C SER A 34 -5.74 9.75 8.13
N PHE A 35 -5.47 10.57 7.11
CA PHE A 35 -5.81 11.99 7.07
C PHE A 35 -7.31 12.22 7.25
N ARG A 36 -8.15 11.39 6.62
CA ARG A 36 -9.60 11.48 6.75
C ARG A 36 -10.07 11.23 8.18
N THR A 37 -9.44 10.31 8.89
CA THR A 37 -9.71 10.06 10.32
C THR A 37 -9.35 11.29 11.14
N VAL A 38 -8.12 11.81 10.97
CA VAL A 38 -7.63 13.00 11.68
C VAL A 38 -8.52 14.22 11.39
N ALA A 39 -8.87 14.47 10.12
CA ALA A 39 -9.72 15.56 9.69
C ALA A 39 -11.17 15.45 10.19
N THR A 40 -11.66 14.22 10.43
CA THR A 40 -12.97 14.02 11.07
C THR A 40 -12.90 14.37 12.56
N ILE A 41 -11.84 13.92 13.25
CA ILE A 41 -11.65 14.16 14.68
C ILE A 41 -11.42 15.65 14.97
N SER A 42 -10.64 16.33 14.13
CA SER A 42 -10.36 17.76 14.27
C SER A 42 -11.52 18.66 13.86
N GLY A 43 -12.63 18.10 13.37
CA GLY A 43 -13.80 18.85 12.92
C GLY A 43 -13.64 19.53 11.56
N LEU A 44 -12.50 19.33 10.87
CA LEU A 44 -12.27 19.87 9.52
C LEU A 44 -13.23 19.28 8.48
N ILE A 45 -13.69 18.04 8.71
CA ILE A 45 -14.70 17.36 7.90
C ILE A 45 -15.89 17.02 8.76
N GLU A 46 -16.97 17.76 8.53
CA GLU A 46 -18.23 17.55 9.24
C GLU A 46 -19.03 16.42 8.57
N ARG A 47 -19.26 15.32 9.31
CA ARG A 47 -20.02 14.16 8.83
C ARG A 47 -21.54 14.31 8.97
N ASN A 48 -22.02 15.10 9.92
CA ASN A 48 -23.44 15.23 10.25
C ASN A 48 -23.82 16.70 10.45
N MET A 49 -24.47 17.31 9.46
CA MET A 49 -25.17 18.58 9.65
C MET A 49 -26.65 18.32 10.00
N PRO A 50 -27.25 19.05 10.96
CA PRO A 50 -28.68 19.01 11.19
C PRO A 50 -29.44 19.37 9.91
N GLY A 51 -30.29 18.46 9.40
CA GLY A 51 -31.13 18.69 8.22
C GLY A 51 -30.51 18.35 6.85
N GLN A 52 -29.19 18.15 6.75
CA GLN A 52 -28.55 17.68 5.51
C GLN A 52 -27.43 16.68 5.82
N ARG A 53 -27.65 15.41 5.47
CA ARG A 53 -26.59 14.39 5.49
C ARG A 53 -25.77 14.50 4.21
N LYS A 54 -24.51 14.96 4.30
CA LYS A 54 -23.55 14.76 3.21
C LYS A 54 -23.39 13.26 2.98
N SER A 55 -23.43 12.81 1.73
CA SER A 55 -23.16 11.41 1.40
C SER A 55 -21.71 11.08 1.81
N GLY A 56 -21.46 9.87 2.31
CA GLY A 56 -20.11 9.41 2.65
C GLY A 56 -19.11 9.61 1.51
N ARG A 57 -19.58 9.57 0.25
CA ARG A 57 -18.77 9.85 -0.95
C ARG A 57 -18.32 11.32 -1.06
N GLN A 58 -19.15 12.28 -0.65
CA GLN A 58 -18.81 13.71 -0.67
C GLN A 58 -17.81 14.08 0.44
N ALA A 59 -17.93 13.44 1.62
CA ALA A 59 -16.97 13.63 2.71
C ALA A 59 -15.57 13.10 2.35
N THR A 60 -15.51 11.94 1.66
CA THR A 60 -14.26 11.36 1.14
C THR A 60 -13.61 12.24 0.08
N PHE A 61 -14.39 12.81 -0.85
CA PHE A 61 -13.82 13.68 -1.89
C PHE A 61 -13.19 14.96 -1.29
N SER A 62 -13.82 15.53 -0.26
CA SER A 62 -13.30 16.73 0.42
C SER A 62 -12.01 16.45 1.21
N SER A 63 -11.86 15.27 1.83
CA SER A 63 -10.61 14.95 2.56
C SER A 63 -9.41 14.88 1.65
N ASP A 64 -9.60 14.27 0.49
CA ASP A 64 -8.49 13.92 -0.40
C ASP A 64 -7.93 15.19 -1.07
N ILE A 65 -8.79 16.13 -1.46
CA ILE A 65 -8.37 17.44 -1.97
C ILE A 65 -7.56 18.22 -0.93
N ILE A 66 -8.03 18.25 0.33
CA ILE A 66 -7.33 18.97 1.39
C ILE A 66 -5.96 18.33 1.64
N TYR A 67 -5.90 17.00 1.71
CA TYR A 67 -4.63 16.27 1.85
C TYR A 67 -3.66 16.59 0.70
N ASP A 68 -4.13 16.49 -0.55
CA ASP A 68 -3.30 16.72 -1.73
C ASP A 68 -2.82 18.18 -1.80
N THR A 69 -3.65 19.13 -1.37
CA THR A 69 -3.30 20.56 -1.29
C THR A 69 -2.24 20.82 -0.20
N LEU A 70 -2.47 20.33 1.03
CA LEU A 70 -1.51 20.49 2.13
C LEU A 70 -0.19 19.84 1.79
N ARG A 71 -0.20 18.62 1.23
CA ARG A 71 1.02 17.96 0.77
C ARG A 71 1.81 18.80 -0.23
N LYS A 72 1.12 19.46 -1.17
CA LYS A 72 1.77 20.23 -2.23
C LYS A 72 2.30 21.58 -1.76
N PHE A 73 1.57 22.27 -0.88
CA PHE A 73 1.85 23.67 -0.54
C PHE A 73 2.36 23.87 0.89
N GLU A 74 1.99 22.99 1.83
CA GLU A 74 2.36 23.08 3.25
C GLU A 74 2.65 21.68 3.85
N PRO A 75 3.72 20.99 3.40
CA PRO A 75 4.01 19.62 3.82
C PRO A 75 4.26 19.49 5.34
N ASP A 76 4.79 20.55 5.97
CA ASP A 76 5.06 20.59 7.42
C ASP A 76 3.83 20.99 8.26
N HIS A 77 2.65 21.13 7.64
CA HIS A 77 1.42 21.51 8.33
C HIS A 77 1.08 20.53 9.47
N LEU A 78 0.52 21.04 10.58
CA LEU A 78 0.21 20.25 11.78
C LEU A 78 -0.63 19.01 11.46
N MET A 79 -1.64 19.14 10.59
CA MET A 79 -2.48 18.01 10.17
C MET A 79 -1.69 16.93 9.44
N MET A 80 -0.66 17.27 8.68
CA MET A 80 0.20 16.30 7.99
C MET A 80 1.05 15.53 9.01
N ARG A 81 1.58 16.23 10.02
CA ARG A 81 2.36 15.62 11.12
C ARG A 81 1.51 14.66 11.94
N ILE A 82 0.32 15.08 12.38
CA ILE A 82 -0.61 14.22 13.13
C ILE A 82 -1.03 13.01 12.29
N THR A 83 -1.29 13.22 10.99
CA THR A 83 -1.64 12.12 10.08
C THR A 83 -0.54 11.07 9.98
N ARG A 84 0.73 11.51 9.98
CA ARG A 84 1.89 10.63 9.97
C ARG A 84 1.99 9.83 11.27
N ASP A 85 1.84 10.49 12.41
CA ASP A 85 1.88 9.83 13.73
C ASP A 85 0.73 8.80 13.88
N GLU A 86 -0.47 9.15 13.41
CA GLU A 86 -1.64 8.26 13.39
C GLU A 86 -1.41 7.07 12.45
N ALA A 87 -0.84 7.28 11.26
CA ALA A 87 -0.57 6.19 10.32
C ALA A 87 0.46 5.18 10.89
N MET A 88 1.46 5.68 11.60
CA MET A 88 2.52 4.90 12.26
C MET A 88 2.06 4.12 13.49
N SER A 89 0.93 4.49 14.09
CA SER A 89 0.44 3.88 15.34
C SER A 89 -0.83 3.06 15.12
N GLY A 90 -1.75 3.51 14.28
CA GLY A 90 -3.08 2.92 14.14
C GLY A 90 -3.19 1.80 13.11
N LEU A 91 -2.45 1.89 12.00
CA LEU A 91 -2.70 1.03 10.82
C LEU A 91 -1.54 0.12 10.46
N VAL A 92 -0.32 0.53 10.77
CA VAL A 92 0.88 -0.30 10.69
C VAL A 92 1.63 -0.15 12.00
N ASP A 93 1.72 -1.22 12.80
CA ASP A 93 2.52 -1.20 14.02
C ASP A 93 4.01 -1.32 13.68
N PHE A 94 4.60 -0.18 13.32
CA PHE A 94 5.98 -0.11 12.88
C PHE A 94 6.95 -0.50 14.00
N SER A 95 6.64 -0.10 15.24
CA SER A 95 7.44 -0.43 16.41
C SER A 95 7.56 -1.94 16.60
N ARG A 96 6.44 -2.66 16.44
CA ARG A 96 6.43 -4.13 16.51
C ARG A 96 7.16 -4.79 15.35
N ILE A 97 7.02 -4.26 14.12
CA ILE A 97 7.77 -4.76 12.95
C ILE A 97 9.28 -4.61 13.18
N ARG A 98 9.71 -3.41 13.60
CA ARG A 98 11.11 -3.11 13.92
C ARG A 98 11.65 -4.05 15.00
N GLN A 99 10.89 -4.25 16.08
CA GLN A 99 11.28 -5.17 17.15
C GLN A 99 11.41 -6.61 16.64
N MET A 100 10.46 -7.08 15.82
CA MET A 100 10.49 -8.41 15.23
C MET A 100 11.71 -8.61 14.32
N LEU A 101 12.04 -7.63 13.47
CA LEU A 101 13.21 -7.69 12.60
C LEU A 101 14.51 -7.72 13.41
N LEU A 102 14.64 -6.87 14.43
CA LEU A 102 15.78 -6.87 15.34
C LEU A 102 15.92 -8.20 16.09
N GLN A 103 14.80 -8.80 16.50
CA GLN A 103 14.80 -10.09 17.17
C GLN A 103 15.20 -11.23 16.21
N ILE A 104 14.73 -11.24 14.98
CA ILE A 104 15.02 -12.30 14.02
C ILE A 104 16.46 -12.20 13.52
N GLY A 105 16.92 -10.99 13.18
CA GLY A 105 18.21 -10.74 12.55
C GLY A 105 18.37 -11.51 11.24
N ASP A 106 19.53 -12.13 11.03
CA ASP A 106 19.83 -12.88 9.80
C ASP A 106 19.23 -14.29 9.75
N ARG A 107 18.36 -14.65 10.70
CA ARG A 107 17.77 -16.00 10.82
C ARG A 107 16.54 -16.18 9.94
N ILE A 108 16.63 -15.68 8.70
CA ILE A 108 15.57 -15.80 7.68
C ILE A 108 16.01 -16.82 6.64
N GLU A 109 15.25 -17.91 6.54
CA GLU A 109 15.47 -18.94 5.54
C GLU A 109 14.36 -18.90 4.48
N HIS A 110 14.75 -18.63 3.23
CA HIS A 110 13.83 -18.69 2.10
C HIS A 110 13.70 -20.14 1.60
N ARG A 111 12.50 -20.71 1.69
CA ARG A 111 12.20 -22.07 1.20
C ARG A 111 11.21 -22.01 0.04
N ARG A 112 11.65 -22.49 -1.13
CA ARG A 112 10.78 -22.68 -2.30
C ARG A 112 10.08 -24.01 -2.21
N LEU A 113 8.75 -23.98 -2.29
CA LEU A 113 7.91 -25.18 -2.22
C LEU A 113 7.43 -25.55 -3.62
N GLY A 114 7.53 -26.83 -3.99
CA GLY A 114 6.98 -27.33 -5.26
C GLY A 114 5.46 -27.43 -5.30
N ARG A 115 4.77 -27.07 -4.20
CA ARG A 115 3.32 -27.03 -4.08
C ARG A 115 2.91 -25.97 -3.08
N LEU A 116 1.66 -25.53 -3.14
CA LEU A 116 1.08 -24.59 -2.18
C LEU A 116 1.18 -25.14 -0.74
N SER A 117 1.56 -24.28 0.20
CA SER A 117 1.62 -24.63 1.62
C SER A 117 0.19 -24.68 2.21
N PRO A 118 -0.12 -25.60 3.15
CA PRO A 118 -1.37 -25.54 3.91
C PRO A 118 -1.60 -24.17 4.56
N LEU A 119 -0.54 -23.48 4.98
CA LEU A 119 -0.63 -22.13 5.56
C LEU A 119 -0.95 -21.04 4.53
N SER A 120 -0.72 -21.29 3.23
CA SER A 120 -1.09 -20.34 2.17
C SER A 120 -2.55 -20.49 1.74
N ALA A 121 -3.20 -21.64 2.01
CA ALA A 121 -4.55 -21.90 1.51
C ALA A 121 -5.58 -20.81 1.88
N PRO A 122 -5.60 -20.25 3.11
CA PRO A 122 -6.50 -19.15 3.44
C PRO A 122 -6.28 -17.90 2.58
N LEU A 123 -5.02 -17.55 2.26
CA LEU A 123 -4.66 -16.37 1.47
C LEU A 123 -5.11 -16.48 -0.01
N PHE A 124 -5.33 -17.70 -0.50
CA PHE A 124 -5.87 -17.94 -1.84
C PHE A 124 -7.39 -17.87 -1.89
N LEU A 125 -8.06 -18.13 -0.76
CA LEU A 125 -9.51 -18.23 -0.66
C LEU A 125 -10.16 -16.97 -0.05
N GLU A 126 -9.36 -16.02 0.41
CA GLU A 126 -9.82 -14.78 1.04
C GLU A 126 -10.52 -13.86 0.02
N ALA A 127 -11.76 -13.48 0.33
CA ALA A 127 -12.53 -12.51 -0.46
C ALA A 127 -12.07 -11.08 -0.12
N GLY A 128 -11.77 -10.27 -1.14
CA GLY A 128 -11.31 -8.89 -0.95
C GLY A 128 -9.83 -8.65 -1.22
N ARG A 129 -9.23 -9.41 -2.15
CA ARG A 129 -7.92 -9.04 -2.70
C ARG A 129 -7.93 -7.60 -3.18
N VAL A 130 -6.96 -6.81 -2.74
CA VAL A 130 -6.67 -5.53 -3.39
C VAL A 130 -6.23 -5.88 -4.81
N PRO A 131 -6.96 -5.46 -5.86
CA PRO A 131 -6.50 -5.68 -7.22
C PRO A 131 -5.14 -5.00 -7.36
N VAL A 132 -4.11 -5.80 -7.64
CA VAL A 132 -2.85 -5.24 -8.16
C VAL A 132 -3.23 -4.66 -9.51
N GLU A 133 -3.01 -3.35 -9.71
CA GLU A 133 -3.31 -2.69 -10.98
C GLU A 133 -2.78 -3.51 -12.15
N GLY A 134 -3.58 -3.61 -13.21
CA GLY A 134 -3.54 -4.63 -14.26
C GLY A 134 -2.28 -4.76 -15.10
N GLN A 135 -1.16 -4.12 -14.73
CA GLN A 135 0.14 -4.22 -15.39
C GLN A 135 0.63 -5.68 -15.51
N ALA A 136 0.32 -6.53 -14.52
CA ALA A 136 0.64 -7.96 -14.58
C ALA A 136 -0.11 -8.67 -15.71
N LEU A 137 -1.42 -8.41 -15.81
CA LEU A 137 -2.29 -9.03 -16.80
C LEU A 137 -1.97 -8.52 -18.20
N GLU A 138 -1.76 -7.20 -18.36
CA GLU A 138 -1.33 -6.59 -19.61
C GLU A 138 0.02 -7.15 -20.08
N ARG A 139 0.98 -7.32 -19.17
CA ARG A 139 2.28 -7.92 -19.49
C ARG A 139 2.14 -9.38 -19.92
N MET A 140 1.35 -10.19 -19.22
CA MET A 140 1.09 -11.58 -19.62
C MET A 140 0.42 -11.67 -21.00
N VAL A 141 -0.55 -10.80 -21.27
CA VAL A 141 -1.22 -10.73 -22.58
C VAL A 141 -0.24 -10.29 -23.67
N ALA A 142 0.64 -9.34 -23.38
CA ALA A 142 1.65 -8.87 -24.32
C ALA A 142 2.73 -9.93 -24.61
N GLU A 143 3.19 -10.66 -23.58
CA GLU A 143 4.15 -11.76 -23.73
C GLU A 143 3.57 -12.90 -24.57
N GLU A 144 2.31 -13.29 -24.32
CA GLU A 144 1.61 -14.31 -25.11
C GLU A 144 1.35 -13.84 -26.56
N ALA A 145 0.94 -12.59 -26.76
CA ALA A 145 0.77 -12.02 -28.08
C ALA A 145 2.10 -12.02 -28.88
N ALA A 146 3.21 -11.71 -28.22
CA ALA A 146 4.55 -11.75 -28.83
C ALA A 146 5.03 -13.17 -29.15
N LEU A 147 4.59 -14.19 -28.39
CA LEU A 147 4.83 -15.60 -28.72
C LEU A 147 4.03 -16.00 -29.96
N LEU A 148 2.74 -15.68 -30.01
CA LEU A 148 1.86 -15.99 -31.15
C LEU A 148 2.32 -15.28 -32.44
N MET A 149 2.79 -14.04 -32.35
CA MET A 149 3.35 -13.30 -33.49
C MET A 149 4.63 -13.98 -34.03
N ARG A 150 5.50 -14.47 -33.14
CA ARG A 150 6.70 -15.24 -33.52
C ARG A 150 6.35 -16.57 -34.18
N GLU A 151 5.40 -17.33 -33.62
CA GLU A 151 4.91 -18.58 -34.22
C GLU A 151 4.27 -18.35 -35.60
N ALA A 152 3.58 -17.21 -35.78
CA ALA A 152 2.97 -16.82 -37.05
C ALA A 152 3.97 -16.28 -38.09
N GLY A 153 5.26 -16.15 -37.75
CA GLY A 153 6.30 -15.62 -38.64
C GLY A 153 6.17 -14.11 -38.89
N LEU A 154 5.50 -13.38 -38.00
CA LEU A 154 5.30 -11.93 -38.05
C LEU A 154 6.27 -11.28 -37.05
N GLU A 155 7.57 -11.25 -37.37
CA GLU A 155 8.54 -10.43 -36.63
C GLU A 155 8.63 -9.01 -37.23
N ILE A 156 8.61 -8.00 -36.36
CA ILE A 156 9.17 -6.65 -36.63
C ILE A 156 10.42 -6.52 -35.76
#